data_AF-J0N310-F1
#
_entry.id   AF-J0N310-F1
#
_cell.length_a   1.000
_cell.length_b   1.000
_cell.length_c   1.000
_cell.angle_alpha   90.00
_cell.angle_beta   90.00
_cell.angle_gamma   90.00
#
_symmetry.space_group_name_H-M   'P 1'
#
loop_
_entity.id
_entity.type
_entity.pdbx_description
1 polymer ?
#
loop_
_entity_poly.entity_id
_entity_poly.type
_entity_poly.pdbx_seq_one_letter_code
_entity_poly.pdbx_strand_id
1 'polypeptide(L)'
;MKQVIKRVLKGLLPNRFLNAYHHVENLGAIKEQVRSNVETLGAIKEQINSIVNQVNSILWRAERVMSINELFVETPKEKIESFIKSLHPIKTEHELVRLGAKYDGGYLVPNDFKGIKALFSPGVGNESAFEEDFYRQCKLANPNDIYIYIYGRQIGQ
;
A
#
# COMPACT_ATOMS: atom_id res chain seq x y z
N MET A 1 13.07 61.58 -36.67
CA MET A 1 13.64 62.87 -36.21
C MET A 1 14.91 62.71 -35.36
N LYS A 2 14.88 62.00 -34.22
CA LYS A 2 16.06 61.84 -33.33
C LYS A 2 17.31 61.22 -34.00
N GLN A 3 17.17 60.18 -34.82
CA GLN A 3 18.30 59.55 -35.51
C GLN A 3 18.93 60.44 -36.60
N VAL A 4 18.11 61.28 -37.26
CA VAL A 4 18.57 62.23 -38.29
C VAL A 4 19.35 63.38 -37.65
N ILE A 5 18.81 63.96 -36.56
CA ILE A 5 19.48 65.00 -35.77
C ILE A 5 20.82 64.50 -35.19
N LYS A 6 20.83 63.26 -34.68
CA LYS A 6 22.02 62.58 -34.17
C LYS A 6 23.11 62.41 -35.25
N ARG A 7 22.72 62.10 -36.48
CA ARG A 7 23.63 61.94 -37.62
C ARG A 7 24.21 63.28 -38.09
N VAL A 8 23.42 64.35 -38.09
CA VAL A 8 23.87 65.72 -38.42
C VAL A 8 24.82 66.27 -37.36
N LEU A 9 24.50 66.12 -36.06
CA LEU A 9 25.37 66.52 -34.95
C LEU A 9 26.72 65.77 -34.99
N LYS A 10 26.73 64.50 -35.42
CA LYS A 10 27.99 63.74 -35.59
C LYS A 10 28.91 64.32 -36.69
N GLY A 11 28.39 65.06 -37.67
CA GLY A 11 29.20 65.70 -38.72
C GLY A 11 29.76 67.07 -38.34
N LEU A 12 29.23 67.71 -37.29
CA LEU A 12 29.56 69.07 -36.88
C LEU A 12 30.45 69.13 -35.62
N LEU A 13 30.61 68.02 -34.90
CA LEU A 13 31.36 67.95 -33.65
C LEU A 13 32.86 67.67 -33.89
N PRO A 14 33.78 68.28 -33.12
CA PRO A 14 35.20 67.97 -33.19
C PRO A 14 35.48 66.47 -32.90
N ASN A 15 36.50 65.90 -33.53
CA ASN A 15 36.87 64.47 -33.42
C ASN A 15 36.94 63.94 -31.98
N ARG A 16 37.37 64.77 -31.02
CA ARG A 16 37.44 64.41 -29.60
C ARG A 16 36.07 64.05 -29.00
N PHE A 17 35.03 64.78 -29.39
CA PHE A 17 33.65 64.51 -28.95
C PHE A 17 33.05 63.31 -29.67
N LEU A 18 33.39 63.09 -30.95
CA LEU A 18 32.98 61.89 -31.68
C LEU A 18 33.57 60.62 -31.09
N ASN A 19 34.87 60.64 -30.75
CA ASN A 19 35.53 59.51 -30.09
C ASN A 19 34.92 59.20 -28.72
N ALA A 20 34.67 60.24 -27.91
CA ALA A 20 33.97 60.08 -26.63
C ALA A 20 32.56 59.49 -26.83
N TYR A 21 31.84 59.96 -27.84
CA TYR A 21 30.51 59.49 -28.18
C TYR A 21 30.49 58.02 -28.60
N HIS A 22 31.44 57.58 -29.45
CA HIS A 22 31.61 56.18 -29.82
C HIS A 22 32.00 55.29 -28.64
N HIS A 23 32.83 55.80 -27.72
CA HIS A 23 33.17 55.07 -26.50
C HIS A 23 31.95 54.84 -25.61
N VAL A 24 31.09 55.84 -25.45
CA VAL A 24 29.84 55.73 -24.69
C VAL A 24 28.86 54.74 -25.36
N GLU A 25 28.75 54.75 -26.70
CA GLU A 25 27.94 53.74 -27.41
C GLU A 25 28.50 52.32 -27.22
N ASN A 26 29.82 52.14 -27.28
CA ASN A 26 30.46 50.84 -27.07
C ASN A 26 30.29 50.35 -25.62
N LEU A 27 30.44 51.23 -24.63
CA LEU A 27 30.16 50.93 -23.21
C LEU A 27 28.70 50.52 -23.00
N GLY A 28 27.76 51.16 -23.71
CA GLY A 28 26.35 50.78 -23.70
C GLY A 28 26.12 49.37 -24.23
N ALA A 29 26.74 49.02 -25.37
CA ALA A 29 26.64 47.68 -25.95
C ALA A 29 27.24 46.60 -25.02
N ILE A 30 28.40 46.88 -24.41
CA ILE A 30 29.03 45.98 -23.43
C ILE A 30 28.12 45.76 -22.22
N LYS A 31 27.48 46.81 -21.71
CA LYS A 31 26.56 46.71 -20.57
C LYS A 31 25.37 45.80 -20.87
N GLU A 32 24.76 45.93 -22.04
CA GLU A 32 23.64 45.07 -22.45
C GLU A 32 24.10 43.63 -22.70
N GLN A 33 25.28 43.42 -23.27
CA GLN A 33 25.85 42.07 -23.42
C GLN A 33 26.10 41.41 -22.05
N VAL A 34 26.67 42.15 -21.09
CA VAL A 34 26.89 41.65 -19.73
C VAL A 34 25.57 41.31 -19.06
N ARG A 35 24.55 42.16 -19.20
CA ARG A 35 23.21 41.89 -18.68
C ARG A 35 22.63 40.60 -19.27
N SER A 36 22.68 40.44 -20.59
CA SER A 36 22.20 39.23 -21.28
C SER A 36 22.94 37.97 -20.83
N ASN A 37 24.26 38.07 -20.60
CA ASN A 37 25.05 36.95 -20.07
C ASN A 37 24.62 36.58 -18.65
N VAL A 38 24.35 37.57 -17.78
CA VAL A 38 23.87 37.32 -16.41
C VAL A 38 22.50 36.63 -16.43
N GLU A 39 21.60 37.06 -17.31
CA GLU A 39 20.29 36.42 -17.49
C GLU A 39 20.44 34.97 -17.98
N THR A 40 21.33 34.73 -18.95
CA THR A 40 21.65 33.38 -19.44
C THR A 40 22.24 32.48 -18.35
N LEU A 41 23.16 33.00 -17.53
CA LEU A 41 23.72 32.27 -16.39
C LEU A 41 22.65 31.92 -15.35
N GLY A 42 21.67 32.81 -15.12
CA GLY A 42 20.51 32.52 -14.29
C GLY A 42 19.67 31.36 -14.84
N ALA A 43 19.37 31.37 -16.14
CA ALA A 43 18.63 30.28 -16.77
C ALA A 43 19.37 28.94 -16.70
N ILE A 44 20.69 28.94 -16.91
CA ILE A 44 21.54 27.74 -16.77
C ILE A 44 21.49 27.20 -15.34
N LYS A 45 21.54 28.08 -14.33
CA LYS A 45 21.43 27.68 -12.92
C LYS A 45 20.12 26.96 -12.63
N GLU A 46 19.00 27.47 -13.15
CA GLU A 46 17.70 26.81 -12.95
C GLU A 46 17.61 25.46 -13.65
N GLN A 47 18.20 25.31 -14.84
CA GLN A 47 18.31 24.00 -15.50
C GLN A 47 19.12 23.00 -14.67
N ILE A 48 20.25 23.43 -14.10
CA ILE A 48 21.07 22.58 -13.22
C ILE A 48 20.26 22.16 -11.98
N ASN A 49 19.55 23.08 -11.33
CA ASN A 49 18.71 22.77 -10.18
C ASN A 49 17.64 21.73 -10.53
N SER A 50 17.00 21.87 -11.69
CA SER A 50 16.01 20.90 -12.17
C SER A 50 16.63 19.51 -12.38
N ILE A 51 17.83 19.43 -12.97
CA ILE A 51 18.54 18.16 -13.17
C ILE A 51 18.90 17.52 -11.83
N VAL A 52 19.41 18.30 -10.88
CA VAL A 52 19.75 17.81 -9.52
C VAL A 52 18.52 17.22 -8.84
N ASN A 53 17.37 17.90 -8.93
CA ASN A 53 16.11 17.40 -8.37
C ASN A 53 15.67 16.08 -9.03
N GLN A 54 15.80 15.96 -10.35
CA GLN A 54 15.49 14.71 -11.06
C GLN A 54 16.41 13.57 -10.62
N VAL A 55 17.72 13.81 -10.52
CA VAL A 55 18.70 12.80 -10.05
C VAL A 55 18.38 12.35 -8.64
N ASN A 56 18.11 13.27 -7.71
CA ASN A 56 17.73 12.95 -6.34
C ASN A 56 16.45 12.11 -6.29
N SER A 57 15.46 12.42 -7.13
CA SER A 57 14.22 11.64 -7.19
C SER A 57 14.46 10.20 -7.66
N ILE A 58 15.39 10.00 -8.60
CA ILE A 58 15.79 8.67 -9.09
C ILE A 58 16.53 7.91 -7.99
N LEU A 59 17.44 8.58 -7.29
CA LEU A 59 18.21 7.98 -6.20
C LEU A 59 17.29 7.48 -5.08
N TRP A 60 16.36 8.31 -4.60
CA TRP A 60 15.39 7.92 -3.58
C TRP A 60 14.53 6.72 -4.00
N ARG A 61 14.16 6.65 -5.28
CA ARG A 61 13.42 5.49 -5.82
C ARG A 61 14.29 4.24 -5.84
N ALA A 62 15.55 4.35 -6.22
CA ALA A 62 16.49 3.23 -6.22
C ALA A 62 16.76 2.71 -4.80
N GLU A 63 17.02 3.61 -3.84
CA GLU A 63 17.21 3.26 -2.42
C GLU A 63 16.00 2.50 -1.87
N ARG A 64 14.78 2.95 -2.20
CA ARG A 64 13.56 2.26 -1.80
C ARG A 64 13.47 0.86 -2.41
N VAL A 65 13.79 0.68 -3.69
CA VAL A 65 13.77 -0.64 -4.34
C VAL A 65 14.85 -1.55 -3.76
N MET A 66 16.04 -1.03 -3.45
CA MET A 66 17.11 -1.82 -2.83
C MET A 66 16.72 -2.28 -1.40
N SER A 67 16.04 -1.44 -0.63
CA SER A 67 15.51 -1.83 0.70
C SER A 67 14.45 -2.93 0.64
N ILE A 68 13.75 -3.07 -0.48
CA ILE A 68 12.77 -4.15 -0.67
C ILE A 68 13.47 -5.51 -0.71
N ASN A 69 14.69 -5.61 -1.27
CA ASN A 69 15.47 -6.85 -1.22
C ASN A 69 15.89 -7.24 0.20
N GLU A 70 16.01 -6.28 1.13
CA GLU A 70 16.25 -6.56 2.55
C GLU A 70 14.97 -6.97 3.31
N LEU A 71 13.78 -6.59 2.81
CA LEU A 71 12.48 -6.93 3.40
C LEU A 71 12.01 -8.35 3.02
N PHE A 72 12.46 -8.88 1.88
CA PHE A 72 12.15 -10.25 1.48
C PHE A 72 13.11 -11.24 2.15
N VAL A 73 12.87 -11.49 3.44
CA VAL A 73 13.46 -12.64 4.12
C VAL A 73 12.75 -13.89 3.60
N GLU A 74 13.42 -14.65 2.74
CA GLU A 74 12.92 -15.97 2.33
C GLU A 74 12.77 -16.85 3.56
N THR A 75 11.54 -17.32 3.80
CA THR A 75 11.31 -18.31 4.86
C THR A 75 11.87 -19.65 4.41
N PRO A 76 12.76 -20.29 5.18
CA PRO A 76 13.32 -21.58 4.81
C PRO A 76 12.23 -22.61 4.52
N LYS A 77 12.41 -23.38 3.44
CA LYS A 77 11.46 -24.38 2.97
C LYS A 77 11.07 -25.36 4.09
N GLU A 78 12.03 -25.75 4.92
CA GLU A 78 11.84 -26.69 6.03
C GLU A 78 10.85 -26.16 7.08
N LYS A 79 10.86 -24.85 7.34
CA LYS A 79 9.90 -24.22 8.25
C LYS A 79 8.49 -24.25 7.68
N ILE A 80 8.35 -23.97 6.38
CA ILE A 80 7.06 -24.03 5.68
C ILE A 80 6.53 -25.46 5.69
N GLU A 81 7.36 -26.45 5.36
CA GLU A 81 6.98 -27.86 5.37
C GLU A 81 6.58 -28.34 6.77
N SER A 82 7.35 -27.98 7.80
CA SER A 82 7.03 -28.33 9.19
C SER A 82 5.71 -27.69 9.63
N PHE A 83 5.47 -26.44 9.28
CA PHE A 83 4.23 -25.75 9.59
C PHE A 83 3.03 -26.41 8.90
N ILE A 84 3.12 -26.67 7.59
CA ILE A 84 2.07 -27.37 6.85
C ILE A 84 1.80 -28.75 7.45
N LYS A 85 2.84 -29.52 7.80
CA LYS A 85 2.69 -30.81 8.49
C LYS A 85 1.96 -30.68 9.82
N SER A 86 2.22 -29.62 10.59
CA SER A 86 1.54 -29.38 11.87
C SER A 86 0.04 -29.05 11.75
N LEU A 87 -0.40 -28.55 10.58
CA LEU A 87 -1.80 -28.25 10.30
C LEU A 87 -2.61 -29.45 9.83
N HIS A 88 -1.96 -30.60 9.56
CA HIS A 88 -2.68 -31.78 9.11
C HIS A 88 -3.61 -32.29 10.21
N PRO A 89 -4.83 -32.74 9.87
CA PRO A 89 -5.72 -33.39 10.82
C PRO A 89 -5.01 -34.54 11.52
N ILE A 90 -5.07 -34.55 12.85
CA ILE A 90 -4.58 -35.64 13.67
C ILE A 90 -5.70 -36.64 13.91
N LYS A 91 -5.37 -37.93 13.95
CA LYS A 91 -6.33 -38.95 14.32
C LYS A 91 -6.67 -38.81 15.81
N THR A 92 -7.94 -38.60 16.11
CA THR A 92 -8.49 -38.59 17.47
C THR A 92 -8.79 -40.01 17.95
N GLU A 93 -9.08 -40.17 19.24
CA GLU A 93 -9.50 -41.45 19.84
C GLU A 93 -10.79 -42.01 19.24
N HIS A 94 -11.69 -41.12 18.79
CA HIS A 94 -12.96 -41.46 18.17
C HIS A 94 -12.99 -40.99 16.71
N GLU A 95 -13.77 -41.69 15.88
CA GLU A 95 -14.13 -41.22 14.54
C GLU A 95 -14.91 -39.89 14.66
N LEU A 96 -14.66 -38.94 13.75
CA LEU A 96 -15.30 -37.63 13.78
C LEU A 96 -16.47 -37.56 12.80
N VAL A 97 -17.60 -37.02 13.25
CA VAL A 97 -18.76 -36.71 12.41
C VAL A 97 -18.90 -35.20 12.23
N ARG A 98 -19.34 -34.78 11.05
CA ARG A 98 -19.64 -33.38 10.76
C ARG A 98 -21.07 -33.05 11.18
N LEU A 99 -21.25 -32.03 12.01
CA LEU A 99 -22.55 -31.47 12.41
C LEU A 99 -22.66 -30.01 11.93
N GLY A 100 -23.88 -29.55 11.66
CA GLY A 100 -24.15 -28.19 11.22
C GLY A 100 -24.45 -28.08 9.73
N ALA A 101 -24.87 -26.89 9.30
CA ALA A 101 -25.47 -26.70 7.98
C ALA A 101 -24.51 -27.08 6.83
N LYS A 102 -25.06 -27.57 5.72
CA LYS A 102 -24.29 -28.17 4.61
C LYS A 102 -23.21 -27.27 4.00
N TYR A 103 -23.41 -25.96 4.04
CA TYR A 103 -22.54 -24.96 3.41
C TYR A 103 -21.84 -24.04 4.42
N ASP A 104 -21.88 -24.41 5.70
CA ASP A 104 -21.19 -23.76 6.81
C ASP A 104 -19.81 -24.44 7.04
N GLY A 105 -18.90 -23.78 7.76
CA GLY A 105 -17.67 -24.42 8.27
C GLY A 105 -17.96 -25.67 9.11
N GLY A 106 -19.11 -25.71 9.79
CA GLY A 106 -19.60 -26.84 10.57
C GLY A 106 -18.68 -27.19 11.73
N TYR A 107 -19.00 -28.30 12.40
CA TYR A 107 -18.24 -28.80 13.54
C TYR A 107 -17.87 -30.25 13.32
N LEU A 108 -16.61 -30.60 13.57
CA LEU A 108 -16.17 -31.99 13.68
C LEU A 108 -16.28 -32.41 15.15
N VAL A 109 -17.16 -33.37 15.43
CA VAL A 109 -17.46 -33.84 16.79
C VAL A 109 -17.16 -35.34 16.87
N PRO A 110 -16.59 -35.84 17.98
CA PRO A 110 -16.46 -37.28 18.22
C PRO A 110 -17.79 -38.01 18.05
N ASN A 111 -17.77 -39.14 17.34
CA ASN A 111 -18.91 -40.03 17.18
C ASN A 111 -19.12 -40.91 18.43
N ASP A 112 -19.22 -40.27 19.59
CA ASP A 112 -19.48 -40.91 20.88
C ASP A 112 -20.59 -40.17 21.63
N PHE A 113 -21.81 -40.36 21.16
CA PHE A 113 -22.98 -39.68 21.72
C PHE A 113 -23.63 -40.44 22.89
N LYS A 114 -23.10 -41.60 23.26
CA LYS A 114 -23.73 -42.47 24.26
C LYS A 114 -23.57 -41.89 25.67
N GLY A 115 -24.66 -41.86 26.42
CA GLY A 115 -24.68 -41.37 27.80
C GLY A 115 -24.70 -39.84 27.93
N ILE A 116 -24.64 -39.11 26.82
CA ILE A 116 -24.89 -37.66 26.81
C ILE A 116 -26.35 -37.43 27.22
N LYS A 117 -26.60 -36.45 28.09
CA LYS A 117 -27.94 -36.13 28.61
C LYS A 117 -28.41 -34.73 28.27
N ALA A 118 -27.48 -33.81 28.02
CA ALA A 118 -27.80 -32.43 27.74
C ALA A 118 -26.79 -31.80 26.77
N LEU A 119 -27.29 -30.88 25.92
CA LEU A 119 -26.49 -29.97 25.11
C LEU A 119 -26.78 -28.54 25.57
N PHE A 120 -25.73 -27.78 25.89
CA PHE A 120 -25.83 -26.34 26.17
C PHE A 120 -25.18 -25.59 25.00
N SER A 121 -25.98 -24.83 24.27
CA SER A 121 -25.50 -24.03 23.15
C SER A 121 -25.79 -22.54 23.35
N PRO A 122 -24.79 -21.66 23.14
CA PRO A 122 -25.05 -20.22 23.06
C PRO A 122 -25.86 -19.84 21.81
N GLY A 123 -25.95 -20.72 20.81
CA GLY A 123 -26.52 -20.44 19.50
C GLY A 123 -25.65 -19.51 18.65
N VAL A 124 -25.92 -19.44 17.35
CA VAL A 124 -25.28 -18.49 16.43
C VAL A 124 -26.35 -17.83 15.56
N GLY A 125 -26.72 -16.59 15.91
CA GLY A 125 -27.74 -15.85 15.18
C GLY A 125 -29.09 -16.57 15.17
N ASN A 126 -29.64 -16.79 13.97
CA ASN A 126 -30.90 -17.53 13.76
C ASN A 126 -30.68 -18.97 13.29
N GLU A 127 -29.46 -19.48 13.33
CA GLU A 127 -29.09 -20.83 12.88
C GLU A 127 -29.11 -21.81 14.05
N SER A 128 -29.68 -23.00 13.84
CA SER A 128 -29.78 -24.09 14.82
C SER A 128 -29.43 -25.46 14.25
N ALA A 129 -28.87 -25.52 13.02
CA ALA A 129 -28.53 -26.78 12.36
C ALA A 129 -27.58 -27.66 13.17
N PHE A 130 -26.66 -27.06 13.93
CA PHE A 130 -25.77 -27.83 14.80
C PHE A 130 -26.53 -28.56 15.89
N GLU A 131 -27.41 -27.87 16.61
CA GLU A 131 -28.21 -28.42 17.70
C GLU A 131 -29.18 -29.47 17.19
N GLU A 132 -29.79 -29.25 16.03
CA GLU A 132 -30.67 -30.20 15.36
C GLU A 132 -29.93 -31.49 14.96
N ASP A 133 -28.76 -31.37 14.34
CA ASP A 133 -27.96 -32.52 13.95
C ASP A 133 -27.47 -33.28 15.19
N PHE A 134 -27.02 -32.56 16.22
CA PHE A 134 -26.60 -33.14 17.48
C PHE A 134 -27.74 -33.92 18.15
N TYR A 135 -28.95 -33.35 18.21
CA TYR A 135 -30.14 -34.01 18.73
C TYR A 135 -30.41 -35.34 18.03
N ARG A 136 -30.35 -35.36 16.69
CA ARG A 136 -30.61 -36.56 15.89
C ARG A 136 -29.63 -37.66 16.23
N GLN A 137 -28.32 -37.36 16.28
CA GLN A 137 -27.29 -38.34 16.62
C GLN A 137 -27.48 -38.90 18.03
N CYS A 138 -27.74 -38.01 18.97
CA CYS A 138 -27.97 -38.33 20.36
C CYS A 138 -29.21 -39.20 20.61
N LYS A 139 -30.31 -38.94 19.90
CA LYS A 139 -31.55 -39.72 19.97
C LYS A 139 -31.39 -41.13 19.40
N LEU A 140 -30.51 -41.31 18.41
CA LEU A 140 -30.16 -42.63 17.90
C LEU A 140 -29.31 -43.42 18.90
N ALA A 141 -28.41 -42.75 19.62
CA ALA A 141 -27.49 -43.37 20.57
C ALA A 141 -28.10 -43.64 21.96
N ASN A 142 -29.16 -42.93 22.35
CA ASN A 142 -29.72 -42.98 23.70
C ASN A 142 -31.24 -43.24 23.67
N PRO A 143 -31.76 -44.21 24.44
CA PRO A 143 -33.19 -44.49 24.52
C PRO A 143 -33.99 -43.49 25.39
N ASN A 144 -33.30 -42.66 26.18
CA ASN A 144 -33.93 -41.64 27.03
C ASN A 144 -33.94 -40.27 26.35
N ASP A 145 -34.84 -39.39 26.79
CA ASP A 145 -34.91 -38.01 26.30
C ASP A 145 -33.60 -37.24 26.55
N ILE A 146 -33.23 -36.43 25.56
CA ILE A 146 -32.09 -35.51 25.64
C ILE A 146 -32.58 -34.08 25.73
N TYR A 147 -31.92 -33.29 26.58
CA TYR A 147 -32.28 -31.89 26.81
C TYR A 147 -31.37 -30.96 26.00
N ILE A 148 -31.94 -30.07 25.20
CA ILE A 148 -31.18 -29.04 24.50
C ILE A 148 -31.53 -27.67 25.06
N TYR A 149 -30.52 -26.96 25.52
CA TYR A 149 -30.62 -25.60 26.03
C TYR A 149 -29.92 -24.65 25.07
N ILE A 150 -30.72 -23.85 24.34
CA ILE A 150 -30.19 -22.78 23.47
C ILE A 150 -30.41 -21.44 24.16
N TYR A 151 -29.35 -20.67 24.31
CA TYR A 151 -29.42 -19.36 24.97
C TYR A 151 -30.39 -18.45 24.21
N GLY A 152 -31.48 -18.01 24.87
CA GLY A 152 -32.49 -17.12 24.29
C GLY A 152 -33.63 -17.79 23.50
N ARG A 153 -33.62 -19.11 23.29
CA ARG A 153 -34.75 -19.88 22.74
C ARG A 153 -34.82 -21.27 23.37
N GLN A 154 -35.89 -21.57 24.09
CA GLN A 154 -36.18 -22.94 24.52
C GLN A 154 -36.82 -23.68 23.33
N ILE A 155 -36.15 -24.70 22.79
CA ILE A 155 -36.75 -25.63 21.82
C ILE A 155 -36.96 -26.95 22.56
N GLY A 156 -38.22 -27.27 22.89
CA GLY A 156 -38.63 -28.54 23.50
C GLY A 156 -39.51 -28.41 24.74
N GLN A 157 -40.81 -28.66 24.56
CA GLN A 157 -41.58 -29.58 25.39
C GLN A 157 -41.79 -30.85 24.58
#